data_AF-A0A9N7NWP1-F1
#
_entry.id   AF-A0A9N7NWP1-F1
#
_cell.length_a   1.000
_cell.length_b   1.000
_cell.length_c   1.000
_cell.angle_alpha   90.00
_cell.angle_beta   90.00
_cell.angle_gamma   90.00
#
_symmetry.space_group_name_H-M   'P 1'
#
loop_
_entity.id
_entity.type
_entity.pdbx_description
1 polymer ?
#
loop_
_entity_poly.entity_id
_entity_poly.type
_entity_poly.pdbx_seq_one_letter_code
_entity_poly.pdbx_strand_id
1 'polypeptide(L)'
;MLKKQVSFYKDTKSYRKMPLLLCKRWYFDTLPQHVSTVPRRGGVSRTKCGVARGDASCARGLLLSRREGASRREGASRRGDYWCRVVKHPLNFIFLGLFTASLSLTVGVSCANTEGSIVLEALILTSAVVSALTGYTFWAAKKGKDFSFMGPLLFTSLFVLVLTGFIQVFFPFGPTSVAIYSAIGAIIFSGYIVYDTDNLIKRFTYDQYIWASVTLYLDVLNLFLTILRMLKQDN
;
A
#
# COMPACT_ATOMS: atom_id res chain seq x y z
N MET A 1 -23.00 26.77 20.49
CA MET A 1 -23.30 25.46 19.88
C MET A 1 -21.99 24.78 19.44
N LEU A 2 -21.17 24.41 20.42
CA LEU A 2 -19.89 23.71 20.27
C LEU A 2 -19.81 22.74 21.44
N LYS A 3 -20.21 21.48 21.24
CA LYS A 3 -19.97 20.32 22.13
C LYS A 3 -20.80 19.13 21.63
N LYS A 4 -20.28 18.37 20.67
CA LYS A 4 -20.62 16.96 20.43
C LYS A 4 -19.75 16.42 19.30
N GLN A 5 -18.49 16.12 19.60
CA GLN A 5 -17.69 15.02 19.01
C GLN A 5 -16.32 14.94 19.73
N VAL A 6 -16.34 14.96 21.06
CA VAL A 6 -15.22 14.51 21.89
C VAL A 6 -15.81 13.50 22.87
N SER A 7 -16.16 12.33 22.36
CA SER A 7 -16.56 11.18 23.18
C SER A 7 -16.25 9.87 22.45
N PHE A 8 -15.02 9.76 21.96
CA PHE A 8 -14.45 8.51 21.46
C PHE A 8 -12.95 8.43 21.80
N TYR A 9 -12.61 8.85 23.03
CA TYR A 9 -11.23 8.81 23.56
C TYR A 9 -11.17 8.28 25.01
N LYS A 10 -12.16 7.50 25.45
CA LYS A 10 -12.13 6.84 26.76
C LYS A 10 -12.85 5.51 26.70
N ASP A 11 -12.24 4.50 26.09
CA ASP A 11 -12.58 3.10 26.42
C ASP A 11 -11.47 2.09 26.08
N THR A 12 -10.27 2.36 26.61
CA THR A 12 -9.17 1.39 26.67
C THR A 12 -8.78 1.08 28.11
N LYS A 13 -9.77 0.78 28.96
CA LYS A 13 -9.51 0.33 30.34
C LYS A 13 -10.59 -0.59 30.91
N SER A 14 -11.09 -1.57 30.16
CA SER A 14 -11.96 -2.60 30.75
C SER A 14 -11.94 -3.96 30.02
N TYR A 15 -10.75 -4.53 29.79
CA TYR A 15 -10.61 -5.94 29.39
C TYR A 15 -9.51 -6.63 30.19
N ARG A 16 -9.53 -6.46 31.51
CA ARG A 16 -8.67 -7.21 32.42
C ARG A 16 -9.48 -7.71 33.61
N LYS A 17 -10.41 -8.62 33.33
CA LYS A 17 -10.98 -9.63 34.26
C LYS A 17 -12.15 -10.33 33.55
N MET A 18 -11.89 -11.47 32.94
CA MET A 18 -12.92 -12.46 32.65
C MET A 18 -12.42 -13.83 33.11
N PRO A 19 -13.17 -14.56 33.95
CA PRO A 19 -12.78 -15.87 34.46
C PRO A 19 -12.87 -16.96 33.39
N LEU A 20 -11.94 -17.92 33.47
CA LEU A 20 -11.55 -18.92 32.48
C LEU A 20 -12.55 -20.07 32.21
N LEU A 21 -13.81 -19.97 32.63
CA LEU A 21 -14.74 -21.11 32.68
C LEU A 21 -15.84 -21.15 31.61
N LEU A 22 -15.92 -20.18 30.70
CA LEU A 22 -16.94 -20.14 29.64
C LEU A 22 -16.41 -20.34 28.21
N CYS A 23 -15.11 -20.59 28.03
CA CYS A 23 -14.53 -20.84 26.71
C CYS A 23 -14.59 -22.31 26.26
N LYS A 24 -14.88 -23.26 27.18
CA LYS A 24 -14.92 -24.70 26.86
C LYS A 24 -16.26 -25.21 26.29
N ARG A 25 -17.31 -24.38 26.22
CA ARG A 25 -18.66 -24.82 25.81
C ARG A 25 -19.02 -24.46 24.35
N TRP A 26 -18.25 -23.58 23.70
CA TRP A 26 -18.62 -23.05 22.37
C TRP A 26 -17.78 -23.57 21.20
N TYR A 27 -16.77 -24.42 21.44
CA TYR A 27 -15.85 -24.89 20.40
C TYR A 27 -16.10 -26.34 19.93
N PHE A 28 -17.19 -26.99 20.38
CA PHE A 28 -17.39 -28.43 20.14
C PHE A 28 -18.55 -28.80 19.20
N ASP A 29 -19.29 -27.85 18.62
CA ASP A 29 -20.56 -28.17 17.93
C ASP A 29 -20.60 -27.96 16.41
N THR A 30 -19.50 -27.73 15.70
CA THR A 30 -19.55 -27.68 14.23
C THR A 30 -18.22 -28.04 13.57
N LEU A 31 -17.98 -29.33 13.34
CA LEU A 31 -17.14 -29.76 12.22
C LEU A 31 -17.59 -31.14 11.71
N PRO A 32 -17.86 -31.31 10.41
CA PRO A 32 -18.47 -32.51 9.85
C PRO A 32 -17.45 -33.63 9.68
N GLN A 33 -17.96 -34.86 9.78
CA GLN A 33 -17.26 -36.08 9.43
C GLN A 33 -16.96 -36.11 7.93
N HIS A 34 -15.68 -36.19 7.54
CA HIS A 34 -15.30 -36.88 6.31
C HIS A 34 -13.94 -37.55 6.46
N VAL A 35 -14.01 -38.87 6.29
CA VAL A 35 -12.93 -39.86 6.35
C VAL A 35 -11.98 -39.71 5.17
N SER A 36 -10.68 -39.89 5.42
CA SER A 36 -9.78 -40.61 4.50
C SER A 36 -8.57 -41.13 5.27
N THR A 37 -8.46 -42.45 5.33
CA THR A 37 -7.35 -43.24 5.86
C THR A 37 -6.18 -43.25 4.87
N VAL A 38 -4.96 -43.05 5.36
CA VAL A 38 -3.70 -43.20 4.59
C VAL A 38 -2.77 -44.14 5.37
N PRO A 39 -2.13 -45.14 4.72
CA PRO A 39 -1.35 -46.15 5.42
C PRO A 39 0.02 -45.62 5.87
N ARG A 40 0.48 -46.02 7.06
CA ARG A 40 1.86 -45.80 7.52
C ARG A 40 2.79 -46.87 6.94
N ARG A 41 3.84 -46.43 6.23
CA ARG A 41 5.03 -47.21 5.86
C ARG A 41 6.28 -46.40 6.20
N GLY A 42 7.18 -46.96 7.01
CA GLY A 42 8.56 -46.49 7.27
C GLY A 42 8.65 -45.12 7.97
N GLY A 43 9.33 -44.92 9.09
CA GLY A 43 10.66 -45.42 9.44
C GLY A 43 11.66 -44.27 9.32
N VAL A 44 11.67 -43.32 10.27
CA VAL A 44 12.85 -42.47 10.57
C VAL A 44 12.88 -42.15 12.07
N SER A 45 13.99 -42.57 12.67
CA SER A 45 14.35 -42.44 14.08
C SER A 45 14.50 -40.98 14.53
N ARG A 46 13.91 -40.61 15.67
CA ARG A 46 14.48 -39.59 16.57
C ARG A 46 14.34 -40.04 18.02
N THR A 47 15.51 -40.29 18.57
CA THR A 47 15.85 -40.48 19.98
C THR A 47 15.09 -39.51 20.89
N LYS A 48 14.25 -40.07 21.78
CA LYS A 48 13.85 -39.40 23.02
C LYS A 48 14.60 -40.05 24.17
N CYS A 49 15.48 -39.27 24.80
CA CYS A 49 15.97 -39.54 26.14
C CYS A 49 14.79 -39.76 27.09
N GLY A 50 14.88 -40.83 27.87
CA GLY A 50 13.91 -41.14 28.90
C GLY A 50 13.93 -40.12 30.03
N VAL A 51 12.75 -39.86 30.58
CA VAL A 51 12.60 -39.43 31.96
C VAL A 51 11.58 -40.37 32.59
N ALA A 52 12.03 -41.00 33.67
CA ALA A 52 11.40 -42.08 34.39
C ALA A 52 10.15 -41.65 35.18
N ARG A 53 9.44 -42.69 35.62
CA ARG A 53 8.18 -42.73 36.38
C ARG A 53 8.23 -41.95 37.70
N GLY A 54 7.03 -41.52 38.11
CA GLY A 54 6.48 -41.70 39.47
C GLY A 54 7.11 -40.89 40.59
N ASP A 55 6.38 -39.89 41.11
CA ASP A 55 5.80 -39.96 42.46
C ASP A 55 5.19 -38.62 42.87
N ALA A 56 3.95 -38.71 43.38
CA ALA A 56 3.23 -37.61 43.97
C ALA A 56 3.71 -37.42 45.41
N SER A 57 4.65 -36.51 45.66
CA SER A 57 4.87 -35.83 46.96
C SER A 57 6.04 -34.85 46.90
N CYS A 58 5.87 -33.69 46.27
CA CYS A 58 6.64 -32.49 46.68
C CYS A 58 6.01 -31.18 46.17
N ALA A 59 4.68 -31.11 46.18
CA ALA A 59 3.96 -29.84 46.15
C ALA A 59 4.02 -29.18 47.55
N ARG A 60 5.22 -28.81 48.03
CA ARG A 60 5.37 -27.97 49.24
C ARG A 60 6.73 -27.28 49.40
N GLY A 61 7.46 -27.05 48.31
CA GLY A 61 8.69 -26.23 48.29
C GLY A 61 8.61 -25.00 47.39
N LEU A 62 7.41 -24.66 46.87
CA LEU A 62 7.23 -23.68 45.79
C LEU A 62 6.49 -22.41 46.24
N LEU A 63 6.61 -22.02 47.52
CA LEU A 63 5.97 -20.81 48.05
C LEU A 63 6.86 -19.86 48.86
N LEU A 64 8.18 -20.09 48.95
CA LEU A 64 9.09 -19.14 49.62
C LEU A 64 10.32 -18.72 48.78
N SER A 65 10.27 -18.88 47.45
CA SER A 65 11.29 -18.32 46.55
C SER A 65 10.65 -17.57 45.37
N ARG A 66 9.55 -16.86 45.65
CA ARG A 66 8.76 -16.12 44.64
C ARG A 66 8.71 -14.61 44.93
N ARG A 67 9.80 -14.00 45.41
CA ARG A 67 9.79 -12.55 45.66
C ARG A 67 10.95 -11.68 45.18
N GLU A 68 12.05 -12.18 44.62
CA GLU A 68 13.15 -11.26 44.23
C GLU A 68 13.85 -11.54 42.87
N GLY A 69 13.35 -12.46 42.04
CA GLY A 69 14.07 -12.88 40.81
C GLY A 69 13.46 -12.50 39.45
N ALA A 70 12.35 -11.77 39.38
CA ALA A 70 11.55 -11.65 38.14
C ALA A 70 11.54 -10.25 37.49
N SER A 71 12.64 -9.48 37.61
CA SER A 71 12.74 -8.12 37.01
C SER A 71 13.85 -7.97 35.97
N ARG A 72 14.30 -9.07 35.32
CA ARG A 72 15.42 -8.97 34.36
C ARG A 72 15.50 -10.03 33.24
N ARG A 73 14.37 -10.52 32.73
CA ARG A 73 14.34 -11.38 31.51
C ARG A 73 13.17 -11.11 30.57
N GLU A 74 12.90 -9.83 30.27
CA GLU A 74 12.00 -9.44 29.17
C GLU A 74 12.73 -8.74 28.01
N GLY A 75 14.06 -8.88 27.94
CA GLY A 75 14.86 -8.51 26.79
C GLY A 75 15.34 -9.75 26.05
N ALA A 76 15.15 -9.80 24.73
CA ALA A 76 15.92 -10.62 23.79
C ALA A 76 15.45 -12.04 23.40
N SER A 77 14.14 -12.36 23.33
CA SER A 77 13.70 -13.58 22.62
C SER A 77 12.30 -13.54 21.99
N ARG A 78 11.95 -12.43 21.33
CA ARG A 78 10.82 -12.34 20.36
C ARG A 78 11.15 -11.40 19.19
N ARG A 79 12.41 -11.39 18.75
CA ARG A 79 12.86 -10.56 17.61
C ARG A 79 13.51 -11.38 16.48
N GLY A 80 13.40 -12.72 16.55
CA GLY A 80 14.11 -13.63 15.64
C GLY A 80 13.31 -14.21 14.48
N ASP A 81 11.97 -14.33 14.58
CA ASP A 81 11.22 -15.25 13.69
C ASP A 81 10.22 -14.59 12.73
N TYR A 82 10.35 -13.28 12.47
CA TYR A 82 9.60 -12.61 11.37
C TYR A 82 10.47 -12.32 10.13
N TRP A 83 11.78 -12.54 10.21
CA TRP A 83 12.74 -12.20 9.16
C TRP A 83 12.92 -13.29 8.10
N CYS A 84 12.18 -14.40 8.18
CA CYS A 84 12.34 -15.56 7.29
C CYS A 84 11.09 -15.85 6.46
N ARG A 85 10.64 -14.89 5.64
CA ARG A 85 10.04 -15.18 4.31
C ARG A 85 9.88 -13.95 3.42
N VAL A 86 10.92 -13.13 3.28
CA VAL A 86 10.97 -12.18 2.17
C VAL A 86 11.63 -12.87 0.98
N VAL A 87 11.00 -13.92 0.45
CA VAL A 87 11.26 -14.31 -0.94
C VAL A 87 10.36 -13.42 -1.78
N LYS A 88 10.63 -12.11 -1.73
CA LYS A 88 10.08 -11.15 -2.68
C LYS A 88 10.74 -11.48 -4.00
N HIS A 89 9.96 -11.68 -5.05
CA HIS A 89 10.46 -11.80 -6.41
C HIS A 89 11.46 -10.64 -6.69
N PRO A 90 12.78 -10.89 -6.62
CA PRO A 90 13.77 -9.80 -6.63
C PRO A 90 13.79 -9.12 -7.99
N LEU A 91 13.36 -9.83 -9.03
CA LEU A 91 13.20 -9.34 -10.38
C LEU A 91 12.20 -8.19 -10.48
N ASN A 92 11.10 -8.19 -9.73
CA ASN A 92 10.08 -7.13 -9.84
C ASN A 92 10.62 -5.75 -9.41
N PHE A 93 11.51 -5.72 -8.41
CA PHE A 93 12.16 -4.48 -7.96
C PHE A 93 13.25 -4.01 -8.93
N ILE A 94 13.97 -4.94 -9.58
CA ILE A 94 14.96 -4.61 -10.60
C ILE A 94 14.27 -4.01 -11.83
N PHE A 95 13.18 -4.62 -12.31
CA PHE A 95 12.38 -4.06 -13.40
C PHE A 95 11.81 -2.68 -13.07
N LEU A 96 11.34 -2.47 -11.83
CA LEU A 96 10.83 -1.18 -11.39
C LEU A 96 11.93 -0.11 -11.33
N GLY A 97 13.14 -0.47 -10.85
CA GLY A 97 14.29 0.43 -10.80
C GLY A 97 14.74 0.86 -12.21
N LEU A 98 14.88 -0.09 -13.13
CA LEU A 98 15.26 0.18 -14.52
C LEU A 98 14.21 1.07 -15.23
N PHE A 99 12.93 0.76 -15.04
CA PHE A 99 11.84 1.54 -15.60
C PHE A 99 11.85 2.99 -15.06
N THR A 100 11.97 3.16 -13.75
CA THR A 100 12.06 4.47 -13.10
C THR A 100 13.26 5.27 -13.59
N ALA A 101 14.41 4.61 -13.78
CA ALA A 101 15.61 5.26 -14.32
C ALA A 101 15.38 5.77 -15.76
N SER A 102 14.77 4.96 -16.63
CA SER A 102 14.50 5.36 -18.02
C SER A 102 13.52 6.55 -18.12
N LEU A 103 12.49 6.57 -17.27
CA LEU A 103 11.54 7.69 -17.20
C LEU A 103 12.21 8.96 -16.66
N SER A 104 12.99 8.84 -15.59
CA SER A 104 13.72 9.95 -14.99
C SER A 104 14.68 10.61 -16.00
N LEU A 105 15.40 9.81 -16.80
CA LEU A 105 16.26 10.33 -17.87
C LEU A 105 15.45 11.10 -18.93
N THR A 106 14.30 10.57 -19.34
CA THR A 106 13.44 11.21 -20.36
C THR A 106 12.89 12.56 -19.87
N VAL A 107 12.42 12.62 -18.62
CA VAL A 107 11.96 13.85 -17.99
C VAL A 107 13.11 14.82 -17.76
N GLY A 108 14.29 14.32 -17.35
CA GLY A 108 15.50 15.11 -17.18
C GLY A 108 15.93 15.82 -18.47
N VAL A 109 15.91 15.11 -19.61
CA VAL A 109 16.18 15.71 -20.92
C VAL A 109 15.11 16.76 -21.28
N SER A 110 13.84 16.51 -20.95
CA SER A 110 12.76 17.48 -21.22
C SER A 110 12.95 18.78 -20.43
N CYS A 111 13.35 18.68 -19.16
CA CYS A 111 13.66 19.83 -18.31
C CYS A 111 14.95 20.54 -18.75
N ALA A 112 15.96 19.81 -19.24
CA ALA A 112 17.20 20.41 -19.73
C ALA A 112 17.00 21.28 -20.99
N ASN A 113 15.94 21.03 -21.76
CA ASN A 113 15.54 21.82 -22.94
C ASN A 113 14.54 22.95 -22.62
N THR A 114 14.36 23.28 -21.34
CA THR A 114 13.42 24.31 -20.87
C THR A 114 14.12 25.23 -19.88
N GLU A 115 13.69 26.49 -19.81
CA GLU A 115 14.26 27.44 -18.85
C GLU A 115 14.02 27.00 -17.40
N GLY A 116 15.05 27.09 -16.55
CA GLY A 116 14.99 26.61 -15.17
C GLY A 116 13.93 27.30 -14.31
N SER A 117 13.61 28.57 -14.59
CA SER A 117 12.55 29.32 -13.91
C SER A 117 11.18 28.69 -14.13
N ILE A 118 10.87 28.32 -15.38
CA ILE A 118 9.61 27.69 -15.78
C ILE A 118 9.48 26.30 -15.14
N VAL A 119 10.59 25.55 -15.11
CA VAL A 119 10.64 24.21 -14.49
C VAL A 119 10.31 24.28 -12.99
N LEU A 120 10.87 25.27 -12.28
CA LEU A 120 10.60 25.46 -10.85
C LEU A 120 9.14 25.81 -10.60
N GLU A 121 8.56 26.70 -11.41
CA GLU A 121 7.16 27.09 -11.31
C GLU A 121 6.22 25.90 -11.57
N ALA A 122 6.48 25.14 -12.64
CA ALA A 122 5.72 23.93 -12.97
C ALA A 122 5.81 22.87 -11.86
N LEU A 123 6.96 22.73 -11.20
CA LEU A 123 7.15 21.79 -10.10
C LEU A 123 6.33 22.20 -8.88
N ILE A 124 6.35 23.48 -8.51
CA ILE A 124 5.54 24.02 -7.40
C ILE A 124 4.05 23.79 -7.69
N LEU A 125 3.58 24.14 -8.88
CA LEU A 125 2.18 23.97 -9.28
C LEU A 125 1.77 22.49 -9.23
N THR A 126 2.58 21.59 -9.79
CA THR A 126 2.29 20.15 -9.80
C THR A 126 2.23 19.59 -8.38
N SER A 127 3.16 19.97 -7.51
CA SER A 127 3.16 19.52 -6.11
C SER A 127 1.91 19.98 -5.34
N ALA A 128 1.44 21.20 -5.59
CA ALA A 128 0.22 21.73 -5.01
C ALA A 128 -1.03 20.97 -5.50
N VAL A 129 -1.12 20.71 -6.81
CA VAL A 129 -2.23 19.95 -7.41
C VAL A 129 -2.25 18.52 -6.88
N VAL A 130 -1.13 17.80 -6.94
CA VAL A 130 -1.03 16.40 -6.49
C VAL A 130 -1.38 16.28 -5.00
N SER A 131 -0.88 17.18 -4.15
CA SER A 131 -1.17 17.15 -2.71
C SER A 131 -2.65 17.44 -2.41
N ALA A 132 -3.26 18.41 -3.10
CA ALA A 132 -4.68 18.73 -2.96
C ALA A 132 -5.57 17.55 -3.40
N LEU A 133 -5.29 16.96 -4.57
CA LEU A 133 -6.04 15.81 -5.09
C LEU A 133 -5.88 14.57 -4.22
N THR A 134 -4.66 14.29 -3.78
CA THR A 134 -4.39 13.18 -2.87
C THR A 134 -5.16 13.38 -1.56
N GLY A 135 -5.14 14.57 -0.96
CA GLY A 135 -5.93 14.88 0.24
C GLY A 135 -7.44 14.68 0.03
N TYR A 136 -7.96 15.12 -1.12
CA TYR A 136 -9.37 14.90 -1.49
C TYR A 136 -9.72 13.41 -1.58
N THR A 137 -8.88 12.60 -2.21
CA THR A 137 -9.11 11.14 -2.37
C THR A 137 -9.15 10.42 -1.03
N PHE A 138 -8.22 10.72 -0.11
CA PHE A 138 -8.21 10.12 1.23
C PHE A 138 -9.49 10.45 2.01
N TRP A 139 -9.97 11.68 1.87
CA TRP A 139 -11.24 12.09 2.48
C TRP A 139 -12.44 11.38 1.85
N ALA A 140 -12.48 11.25 0.52
CA ALA A 140 -13.56 10.59 -0.20
C ALA A 140 -13.58 9.07 0.05
N ALA A 141 -12.40 8.44 0.11
CA ALA A 141 -12.23 7.02 0.42
C ALA A 141 -12.69 6.70 1.86
N LYS A 142 -12.37 7.55 2.84
CA LYS A 142 -12.90 7.42 4.22
C LYS A 142 -14.41 7.52 4.30
N LYS A 143 -15.05 8.24 3.38
CA LYS A 143 -16.50 8.36 3.28
C LYS A 143 -17.16 7.20 2.52
N GLY A 144 -16.38 6.26 1.99
CA GLY A 144 -16.90 5.12 1.23
C GLY A 144 -17.50 5.52 -0.11
N LYS A 145 -16.97 6.56 -0.77
CA LYS A 145 -17.45 6.94 -2.11
C LYS A 145 -16.92 5.95 -3.17
N ASP A 146 -17.83 5.45 -4.00
CA ASP A 146 -17.48 4.53 -5.08
C ASP A 146 -17.18 5.28 -6.37
N PHE A 147 -15.94 5.13 -6.88
CA PHE A 147 -15.44 5.78 -8.09
C PHE A 147 -15.51 4.88 -9.33
N SER A 148 -16.33 3.82 -9.30
CA SER A 148 -16.42 2.83 -10.38
C SER A 148 -16.80 3.45 -11.74
N PHE A 149 -17.63 4.50 -11.73
CA PHE A 149 -18.04 5.22 -12.94
C PHE A 149 -16.88 5.98 -13.64
N MET A 150 -15.83 6.35 -12.91
CA MET A 150 -14.69 7.08 -13.49
C MET A 150 -13.73 6.17 -14.26
N GLY A 151 -13.70 4.86 -13.98
CA GLY A 151 -12.77 3.93 -14.63
C GLY A 151 -12.87 3.90 -16.16
N PRO A 152 -14.06 3.64 -16.74
CA PRO A 152 -14.24 3.63 -18.19
C PRO A 152 -13.96 4.98 -18.85
N LEU A 153 -14.38 6.09 -18.22
CA LEU A 153 -14.15 7.44 -18.73
C LEU A 153 -12.64 7.74 -18.81
N LEU A 154 -11.90 7.42 -17.75
CA LEU A 154 -10.45 7.61 -17.73
C LEU A 154 -9.77 6.77 -18.80
N PHE A 155 -10.08 5.46 -18.87
CA PHE A 155 -9.50 4.56 -19.86
C PHE A 155 -9.70 5.04 -21.31
N THR A 156 -10.91 5.51 -21.64
CA THR A 156 -11.17 6.08 -22.98
C THR A 156 -10.40 7.38 -23.23
N SER A 157 -10.29 8.25 -22.23
CA SER A 157 -9.59 9.52 -22.36
C SER A 157 -8.07 9.36 -22.58
N LEU A 158 -7.44 8.37 -21.95
CA LEU A 158 -6.02 8.06 -22.18
C LEU A 158 -5.78 7.51 -23.58
N PHE A 159 -6.70 6.69 -24.10
CA PHE A 159 -6.62 6.22 -25.48
C PHE A 159 -6.69 7.38 -26.48
N VAL A 160 -7.57 8.36 -26.23
CA VAL A 160 -7.68 9.58 -27.05
C VAL A 160 -6.41 10.43 -26.99
N LEU A 161 -5.80 10.60 -25.80
CA LEU A 161 -4.52 11.29 -25.65
C LEU A 161 -3.40 10.62 -26.45
N VAL A 162 -3.30 9.29 -26.39
CA VAL A 162 -2.29 8.53 -27.13
C VAL A 162 -2.48 8.69 -28.65
N LEU A 163 -3.72 8.56 -29.15
CA LEU A 163 -4.01 8.75 -30.57
C LEU A 163 -3.71 10.17 -31.04
N THR A 164 -4.12 11.16 -30.26
CA THR A 164 -3.87 12.58 -30.59
C THR A 164 -2.38 12.90 -30.58
N GLY A 165 -1.63 12.37 -29.61
CA GLY A 165 -0.18 12.49 -29.55
C GLY A 165 0.51 11.84 -30.75
N PHE A 166 0.01 10.70 -31.24
CA PHE A 166 0.55 10.04 -32.44
C PHE A 166 0.29 10.87 -33.70
N ILE A 167 -0.92 11.44 -33.84
CA ILE A 167 -1.26 12.34 -34.96
C ILE A 167 -0.37 13.59 -34.95
N GLN A 168 -0.09 14.14 -33.77
CA GLN A 168 0.74 15.33 -33.61
C GLN A 168 2.19 15.13 -34.10
N VAL A 169 2.70 13.89 -34.12
CA VAL A 169 4.03 13.57 -34.67
C VAL A 169 4.06 13.72 -36.20
N PHE A 170 2.99 13.36 -36.90
CA PHE A 170 2.90 13.49 -38.36
C PHE A 170 2.43 14.88 -38.80
N PHE A 171 1.53 15.49 -38.02
CA PHE A 171 0.95 16.81 -38.30
C PHE A 171 1.16 17.72 -37.09
N PRO A 172 2.25 18.51 -37.07
CA PRO A 172 2.51 19.44 -35.97
C PRO A 172 1.44 20.54 -35.98
N PHE A 173 0.65 20.59 -34.92
CA PHE A 173 -0.34 21.65 -34.74
C PHE A 173 0.30 22.98 -34.32
N GLY A 174 -0.47 24.06 -34.45
CA GLY A 174 -0.05 25.38 -33.99
C GLY A 174 0.14 25.45 -32.47
N PRO A 175 0.85 26.48 -31.96
CA PRO A 175 1.17 26.59 -30.53
C PRO A 175 -0.07 26.63 -29.62
N THR A 176 -1.14 27.32 -30.05
CA THR A 176 -2.41 27.40 -29.32
C THR A 176 -3.10 26.05 -29.13
N SER A 177 -3.09 25.20 -30.16
CA SER A 177 -3.64 23.85 -30.08
C SER A 177 -2.85 22.95 -29.12
N VAL A 178 -1.53 23.14 -29.05
CA VAL A 178 -0.69 22.41 -28.08
C VAL A 178 -1.02 22.83 -26.65
N ALA A 179 -1.26 24.12 -26.40
CA ALA A 179 -1.69 24.62 -25.09
C ALA A 179 -3.03 24.00 -24.65
N ILE A 180 -4.02 24.00 -25.54
CA ILE A 180 -5.34 23.40 -25.27
C ILE A 180 -5.20 21.90 -25.00
N TYR A 181 -4.40 21.20 -25.81
CA TYR A 181 -4.13 19.78 -25.61
C TYR A 181 -3.47 19.50 -24.24
N SER A 182 -2.50 20.31 -23.82
CA SER A 182 -1.89 20.18 -22.49
C SER A 182 -2.87 20.46 -21.36
N ALA A 183 -3.78 21.43 -21.51
CA ALA A 183 -4.78 21.75 -20.49
C ALA A 183 -5.79 20.60 -20.32
N ILE A 184 -6.28 20.02 -21.42
CA ILE A 184 -7.15 18.84 -21.38
C ILE A 184 -6.41 17.65 -20.77
N GLY A 185 -5.16 17.42 -21.18
CA GLY A 185 -4.31 16.38 -20.62
C GLY A 185 -4.13 16.52 -19.10
N ALA A 186 -3.87 17.73 -18.60
CA ALA A 186 -3.71 17.99 -17.17
C ALA A 186 -4.97 17.63 -16.38
N ILE A 187 -6.16 17.96 -16.89
CA ILE A 187 -7.44 17.59 -16.26
C ILE A 187 -7.60 16.07 -16.23
N ILE A 188 -7.29 15.37 -17.32
CA ILE A 188 -7.38 13.91 -17.40
C ILE A 188 -6.42 13.24 -16.41
N PHE A 189 -5.13 13.62 -16.41
CA PHE A 189 -4.14 13.05 -15.49
C PHE A 189 -4.47 13.35 -14.02
N SER A 190 -5.07 14.51 -13.75
CA SER A 190 -5.58 14.83 -12.41
C SER A 190 -6.70 13.85 -11.99
N GLY A 191 -7.62 13.50 -12.89
CA GLY A 191 -8.64 12.48 -12.64
C GLY A 191 -8.08 11.08 -12.43
N TYR A 192 -7.01 10.75 -13.16
CA TYR A 192 -6.28 9.49 -13.01
C TYR A 192 -5.64 9.34 -11.63
N ILE A 193 -4.97 10.38 -11.11
CA ILE A 193 -4.41 10.38 -9.75
C ILE A 193 -5.49 10.05 -8.72
N VAL A 194 -6.70 10.61 -8.90
CA VAL A 194 -7.81 10.36 -7.98
C VAL A 194 -8.26 8.90 -8.02
N TYR A 195 -8.41 8.34 -9.21
CA TYR A 195 -8.85 6.97 -9.43
C TYR A 195 -7.82 5.93 -8.98
N ASP A 196 -6.55 6.13 -9.34
CA ASP A 196 -5.46 5.23 -8.99
C ASP A 196 -5.20 5.24 -7.50
N THR A 197 -5.30 6.39 -6.83
CA THR A 197 -5.18 6.48 -5.36
C THR A 197 -6.34 5.78 -4.65
N ASP A 198 -7.58 5.92 -5.14
CA ASP A 198 -8.73 5.18 -4.59
C ASP A 198 -8.57 3.66 -4.76
N ASN A 199 -8.13 3.21 -5.95
CA ASN A 199 -7.90 1.79 -6.23
C ASN A 199 -6.75 1.22 -5.37
N LEU A 200 -5.71 2.01 -5.12
CA LEU A 200 -4.59 1.65 -4.23
C LEU A 200 -5.06 1.42 -2.79
N ILE A 201 -5.97 2.27 -2.28
CA ILE A 201 -6.56 2.14 -0.93
C ILE A 201 -7.49 0.92 -0.85
N LYS A 202 -8.16 0.54 -1.94
CA LYS A 202 -9.11 -0.59 -1.93
C LYS A 202 -8.45 -1.96 -2.13
N ARG A 203 -7.30 -2.05 -2.83
CA ARG A 203 -6.69 -3.32 -3.26
C ARG A 203 -5.35 -3.67 -2.57
N PHE A 204 -5.33 -3.74 -1.25
CA PHE A 204 -4.14 -4.07 -0.42
C PHE A 204 -3.60 -5.53 -0.54
N THR A 205 -3.47 -6.07 -1.75
CA THR A 205 -2.78 -7.36 -2.00
C THR A 205 -1.38 -7.10 -2.56
N TYR A 206 -0.36 -7.74 -1.98
CA TYR A 206 1.06 -7.46 -2.25
C TYR A 206 1.48 -7.57 -3.72
N ASP A 207 0.87 -8.45 -4.51
CA ASP A 207 1.26 -8.67 -5.91
C ASP A 207 0.86 -7.54 -6.87
N GLN A 208 -0.17 -6.75 -6.54
CA GLN A 208 -0.70 -5.70 -7.43
C GLN A 208 -0.19 -4.29 -7.09
N TYR A 209 0.45 -4.11 -5.94
CA TYR A 209 0.93 -2.80 -5.48
C TYR A 209 2.02 -2.20 -6.41
N ILE A 210 2.88 -3.05 -6.97
CA ILE A 210 3.97 -2.63 -7.85
C ILE A 210 3.41 -1.95 -9.10
N TRP A 211 2.42 -2.58 -9.73
CA TRP A 211 1.75 -2.04 -10.91
C TRP A 211 0.99 -0.74 -10.60
N ALA A 212 0.22 -0.71 -9.51
CA ALA A 212 -0.51 0.48 -9.11
C ALA A 212 0.41 1.67 -8.77
N SER A 213 1.60 1.40 -8.23
CA SER A 213 2.60 2.45 -7.97
C SER A 213 3.20 2.98 -9.26
N VAL A 214 3.41 2.12 -10.26
CA VAL A 214 3.92 2.50 -11.59
C VAL A 214 2.92 3.38 -12.34
N THR A 215 1.63 3.04 -12.32
CA THR A 215 0.59 3.85 -12.99
C THR A 215 0.45 5.22 -12.35
N LEU A 216 0.37 5.28 -11.02
CA LEU A 216 0.32 6.55 -10.27
C LEU A 216 1.56 7.42 -10.57
N TYR A 217 2.75 6.82 -10.65
CA TYR A 217 3.97 7.55 -11.02
C TYR A 217 3.90 8.15 -12.42
N LEU A 218 3.41 7.37 -13.41
CA LEU A 218 3.22 7.86 -14.78
C LEU A 218 2.22 9.01 -14.83
N ASP A 219 1.13 8.96 -14.06
CA ASP A 219 0.13 10.03 -14.04
C ASP A 219 0.70 11.33 -13.48
N VAL A 220 1.50 11.26 -12.41
CA VAL A 220 2.17 12.43 -11.83
C VAL A 220 3.22 13.01 -12.80
N LEU A 221 4.01 12.16 -13.45
CA LEU A 221 4.99 12.61 -14.45
C LEU A 221 4.32 13.25 -15.67
N ASN A 222 3.25 12.64 -16.17
CA ASN A 222 2.53 13.17 -17.32
C ASN A 222 1.84 14.50 -16.98
N LEU A 223 1.23 14.61 -15.79
CA LEU A 223 0.69 15.86 -15.28
C LEU A 223 1.78 16.95 -15.25
N PHE A 224 2.95 16.66 -14.67
CA PHE A 224 4.08 17.58 -14.64
C PHE A 224 4.50 18.04 -16.04
N LEU A 225 4.65 17.10 -16.99
CA LEU A 225 5.03 17.43 -18.37
C LEU A 225 3.96 18.26 -19.09
N THR A 226 2.67 18.00 -18.84
CA THR A 226 1.59 18.81 -19.42
C THR A 226 1.57 20.23 -18.86
N ILE A 227 1.77 20.39 -17.56
CA ILE A 227 1.89 21.71 -16.91
C ILE A 227 3.12 22.44 -17.45
N LEU A 228 4.28 21.78 -17.51
CA LEU A 228 5.51 22.37 -18.05
C LEU A 228 5.34 22.85 -19.50
N ARG A 229 4.67 22.06 -20.36
CA ARG A 229 4.38 22.47 -21.73
C ARG A 229 3.45 23.68 -21.81
N MET A 230 2.47 23.76 -20.91
CA MET A 230 1.56 24.89 -20.84
C MET A 230 2.30 26.18 -20.45
N LEU A 231 3.09 26.16 -19.35
CA LEU A 231 3.85 27.34 -18.94
C LEU A 231 4.91 27.77 -19.98
N LYS A 232 5.52 26.80 -20.68
CA LYS A 232 6.46 27.09 -21.77
C LYS A 232 5.81 27.82 -22.94
N GLN A 233 4.50 27.68 -23.14
CA GLN A 233 3.77 28.27 -24.25
C GLN A 233 3.28 29.70 -23.96
N ASP A 234 3.14 30.04 -22.67
CA ASP A 234 2.66 31.35 -22.20
C ASP A 234 3.79 32.37 -21.98
N ASN A 235 5.05 31.94 -22.01
CA ASN A 235 6.26 32.75 -21.78
C ASN A 235 7.05 32.93 -23.09
#